data_AF-A0A8J3X7I3-F1
#
_entry.id   AF-A0A8J3X7I3-F1
#
_cell.length_a   1.000
_cell.length_b   1.000
_cell.length_c   1.000
_cell.angle_alpha   90.00
_cell.angle_beta   90.00
_cell.angle_gamma   90.00
#
_symmetry.space_group_name_H-M   'P 1'
#
loop_
_entity.id
_entity.type
_entity.pdbx_description
1 polymer ?
#
loop_
_entity_poly.entity_id
_entity_poly.type
_entity_poly.pdbx_seq_one_letter_code
_entity_poly.pdbx_strand_id
1 'polypeptide(L)'
;MTLHIAAPLAALLHTAAGRTGPAEAATWFATVTGHDGFTVTDEAVADVLASQPSLATVLTDNDQQRYAGVLTAPPTEVRLLVPAQRVNHSVGAGYGAVLGELQFQTAMGTDPSHERLCGLEAHALFAWASHRGDINMRHQFAHFGVQWLSVLLNFGQRRGEQGEWTAAVDAANWLTGVVGQLLPYAMIDRKVRDNVTAALDWQRSVYAAVGDTAAVRGVEEAAAVVASFDHGPPGR
;
A
#
# COMPACT_ATOMS: atom_id res chain seq x y z
N MET A 1 -23.81 2.03 -19.69
CA MET A 1 -22.68 1.32 -20.35
C MET A 1 -21.76 0.61 -19.35
N THR A 2 -21.65 1.05 -18.09
CA THR A 2 -20.71 0.51 -17.09
C THR A 2 -21.15 -0.79 -16.40
N LEU A 3 -22.47 -1.04 -16.24
CA LEU A 3 -23.00 -2.22 -15.55
C LEU A 3 -22.71 -3.55 -16.28
N HIS A 4 -22.70 -3.50 -17.62
CA HIS A 4 -22.37 -4.63 -18.52
C HIS A 4 -20.99 -5.23 -18.22
N ILE A 5 -19.99 -4.41 -17.91
CA ILE A 5 -18.64 -4.92 -17.60
C ILE A 5 -18.50 -5.19 -16.09
N ALA A 6 -19.14 -4.36 -15.25
CA ALA A 6 -18.98 -4.43 -13.82
C ALA A 6 -19.56 -5.70 -13.19
N ALA A 7 -20.72 -6.18 -13.64
CA ALA A 7 -21.37 -7.35 -13.04
C ALA A 7 -20.61 -8.68 -13.30
N PRO A 8 -20.18 -8.99 -14.53
CA PRO A 8 -19.30 -10.14 -14.78
C PRO A 8 -17.99 -10.10 -13.99
N LEU A 9 -17.34 -8.93 -13.95
CA LEU A 9 -16.10 -8.77 -13.20
C LEU A 9 -16.32 -8.93 -11.69
N ALA A 10 -17.40 -8.35 -11.15
CA ALA A 10 -17.75 -8.55 -9.75
C ALA A 10 -18.02 -10.03 -9.45
N ALA A 11 -18.76 -10.74 -10.30
CA ALA A 11 -19.02 -12.16 -10.13
C ALA A 11 -17.72 -12.98 -10.08
N LEU A 12 -16.79 -12.72 -11.00
CA LEU A 12 -15.47 -13.33 -11.01
C LEU A 12 -14.68 -13.03 -9.73
N LEU A 13 -14.57 -11.76 -9.33
CA LEU A 13 -13.82 -11.34 -8.14
C LEU A 13 -14.44 -11.88 -6.84
N HIS A 14 -15.77 -11.95 -6.74
CA HIS A 14 -16.46 -12.55 -5.61
C HIS A 14 -16.24 -14.05 -5.55
N THR A 15 -16.26 -14.74 -6.69
CA THR A 15 -15.99 -16.19 -6.79
C THR A 15 -14.54 -16.49 -6.40
N ALA A 16 -13.58 -15.77 -6.97
CA ALA A 16 -12.16 -15.93 -6.62
C ALA A 16 -11.90 -15.64 -5.13
N ALA A 17 -12.60 -14.68 -4.56
CA ALA A 17 -12.54 -14.39 -3.14
C ALA A 17 -13.30 -15.40 -2.26
N GLY A 18 -13.93 -16.46 -2.80
CA GLY A 18 -14.70 -17.44 -2.03
C GLY A 18 -16.04 -16.93 -1.47
N ARG A 19 -16.59 -15.84 -2.02
CA ARG A 19 -17.81 -15.17 -1.55
C ARG A 19 -19.03 -15.60 -2.36
N THR A 20 -19.62 -16.75 -2.00
CA THR A 20 -20.72 -17.37 -2.75
C THR A 20 -21.95 -16.47 -2.92
N GLY A 21 -22.51 -15.91 -1.84
CA GLY A 21 -23.71 -15.06 -1.92
C GLY A 21 -23.55 -13.82 -2.83
N PRO A 22 -22.51 -12.98 -2.61
CA PRO A 22 -22.20 -11.88 -3.52
C PRO A 22 -21.88 -12.30 -4.97
N ALA A 23 -21.22 -13.46 -5.16
CA ALA A 23 -20.94 -13.99 -6.50
C ALA A 23 -22.21 -14.38 -7.24
N GLU A 24 -23.15 -15.05 -6.57
CA GLU A 24 -24.47 -15.39 -7.12
C GLU A 24 -25.26 -14.13 -7.48
N ALA A 25 -25.27 -13.12 -6.60
CA ALA A 25 -25.94 -11.85 -6.86
C ALA A 25 -25.34 -11.13 -8.09
N ALA A 26 -24.01 -11.06 -8.18
CA ALA A 26 -23.33 -10.45 -9.31
C ALA A 26 -23.54 -11.22 -10.62
N THR A 27 -23.57 -12.56 -10.56
CA THR A 27 -23.90 -13.43 -11.69
C THR A 27 -25.33 -13.18 -12.18
N TRP A 28 -26.30 -13.09 -11.26
CA TRP A 28 -27.67 -12.73 -11.59
C TRP A 28 -27.76 -11.36 -12.28
N PHE A 29 -27.04 -10.36 -11.75
CA PHE A 29 -26.96 -9.03 -12.39
C PHE A 29 -26.32 -9.07 -13.78
N ALA A 30 -25.29 -9.89 -13.99
CA ALA A 30 -24.67 -10.08 -15.31
C ALA A 30 -25.69 -10.65 -16.31
N THR A 31 -26.45 -11.67 -15.93
CA THR A 31 -27.50 -12.27 -16.76
C THR A 31 -28.55 -11.23 -17.14
N VAL A 32 -29.16 -10.53 -16.16
CA VAL A 32 -30.25 -9.57 -16.44
C VAL A 32 -29.80 -8.31 -17.18
N THR A 33 -28.49 -8.04 -17.25
CA THR A 33 -27.91 -6.93 -18.00
C THR A 33 -27.41 -7.31 -19.40
N GLY A 34 -27.72 -8.52 -19.87
CA GLY A 34 -27.49 -8.95 -21.25
C GLY A 34 -26.34 -9.94 -21.44
N HIS A 35 -25.85 -10.58 -20.37
CA HIS A 35 -24.93 -11.71 -20.46
C HIS A 35 -25.64 -13.03 -20.17
N ASP A 36 -26.63 -13.36 -21.00
CA ASP A 36 -27.32 -14.65 -20.89
C ASP A 36 -26.32 -15.81 -20.95
N GLY A 37 -26.40 -16.70 -19.96
CA GLY A 37 -25.50 -17.85 -19.84
C GLY A 37 -24.09 -17.52 -19.35
N PHE A 38 -23.84 -16.32 -18.82
CA PHE A 38 -22.58 -16.01 -18.17
C PHE A 38 -22.29 -16.98 -17.02
N THR A 39 -21.10 -17.56 -17.05
CA THR A 39 -20.58 -18.42 -16.00
C THR A 39 -19.15 -18.02 -15.72
N VAL A 40 -18.78 -18.03 -14.43
CA VAL A 40 -17.40 -17.87 -14.01
C VAL A 40 -16.71 -19.22 -14.17
N THR A 41 -15.59 -19.25 -14.89
CA THR A 41 -14.80 -20.47 -15.11
C THR A 41 -13.71 -20.61 -14.06
N ASP A 42 -13.33 -21.85 -13.76
CA ASP A 42 -12.22 -22.14 -12.83
C ASP A 42 -10.88 -21.55 -13.32
N GLU A 43 -10.67 -21.52 -14.64
CA GLU A 43 -9.49 -20.90 -15.27
C GLU A 43 -9.42 -19.39 -14.99
N ALA A 44 -10.53 -18.66 -15.20
CA ALA A 44 -10.57 -17.22 -14.91
C ALA A 44 -10.38 -16.94 -13.40
N VAL A 45 -10.89 -17.82 -12.54
CA VAL A 45 -10.65 -17.74 -11.09
C VAL A 45 -9.18 -17.94 -10.76
N ALA A 46 -8.53 -18.95 -11.37
CA ALA A 46 -7.11 -19.21 -11.19
C ALA A 46 -6.24 -18.02 -11.63
N ASP A 47 -6.56 -17.39 -12.76
CA ASP A 47 -5.86 -16.19 -13.26
C ASP A 47 -6.00 -14.99 -12.30
N VAL A 48 -7.18 -14.78 -11.72
CA VAL A 48 -7.37 -13.74 -10.70
C VAL A 48 -6.56 -14.06 -9.45
N LEU A 49 -6.58 -15.30 -8.96
CA LEU A 49 -5.83 -15.69 -7.76
C LEU A 49 -4.32 -15.58 -7.97
N ALA A 50 -3.82 -15.91 -9.16
CA ALA A 50 -2.41 -15.77 -9.52
C ALA A 50 -1.98 -14.29 -9.62
N SER A 51 -2.87 -13.40 -10.05
CA SER A 51 -2.56 -11.97 -10.19
C SER A 51 -2.85 -11.14 -8.93
N GLN A 52 -3.69 -11.66 -8.03
CA GLN A 52 -4.16 -11.02 -6.80
C GLN A 52 -4.24 -12.06 -5.67
N PRO A 53 -3.09 -12.46 -5.09
CA PRO A 53 -3.08 -13.41 -3.99
C PRO A 53 -3.83 -12.83 -2.79
N SER A 54 -4.42 -13.70 -1.97
CA SER A 54 -4.99 -13.29 -0.69
C SER A 54 -3.89 -13.06 0.34
N LEU A 55 -4.11 -12.20 1.33
CA LEU A 55 -3.13 -12.02 2.42
C LEU A 55 -2.90 -13.33 3.20
N ALA A 56 -3.92 -14.20 3.31
CA ALA A 56 -3.76 -15.52 3.92
C ALA A 56 -2.81 -16.42 3.13
N THR A 57 -2.90 -16.39 1.79
CA THR A 57 -1.98 -17.10 0.88
C THR A 57 -0.56 -16.57 1.06
N VAL A 58 -0.36 -15.25 0.96
CA VAL A 58 0.96 -14.62 1.12
C VAL A 58 1.60 -14.96 2.48
N LEU A 59 0.84 -14.91 3.57
CA LEU A 59 1.33 -15.28 4.89
C LEU A 59 1.66 -16.77 5.01
N THR A 60 0.94 -17.64 4.31
CA THR A 60 1.20 -19.09 4.33
C THR A 60 2.46 -19.41 3.54
N ASP A 61 2.62 -18.83 2.37
CA ASP A 61 3.75 -19.09 1.47
C ASP A 61 5.08 -18.52 2.00
N ASN A 62 5.03 -17.64 3.01
CA ASN A 62 6.19 -17.01 3.62
C ASN A 62 6.39 -17.39 5.10
N ASP A 63 5.78 -18.49 5.56
CA ASP A 63 5.91 -19.01 6.94
C ASP A 63 5.54 -17.99 8.03
N GLN A 64 4.53 -17.16 7.75
CA GLN A 64 4.02 -16.12 8.64
C GLN A 64 2.59 -16.43 9.16
N GLN A 65 2.20 -17.69 9.22
CA GLN A 65 0.84 -18.12 9.61
C GLN A 65 0.46 -17.66 11.03
N ARG A 66 1.45 -17.35 11.88
CA ARG A 66 1.24 -16.74 13.21
C ARG A 66 0.44 -15.43 13.18
N TYR A 67 0.45 -14.70 12.06
CA TYR A 67 -0.31 -13.46 11.90
C TYR A 67 -1.69 -13.67 11.26
N ALA A 68 -1.99 -14.86 10.72
CA ALA A 68 -3.22 -15.11 9.98
C ALA A 68 -4.46 -14.83 10.83
N GLY A 69 -4.46 -15.23 12.11
CA GLY A 69 -5.58 -15.02 13.03
C GLY A 69 -5.88 -13.55 13.37
N VAL A 70 -5.01 -12.61 12.99
CA VAL A 70 -5.18 -11.17 13.28
C VAL A 70 -5.23 -10.32 12.02
N LEU A 71 -4.48 -10.69 10.98
CA LEU A 71 -4.38 -9.91 9.75
C LEU A 71 -5.33 -10.38 8.67
N THR A 72 -5.94 -11.55 8.82
CA THR A 72 -6.87 -12.12 7.84
C THR A 72 -8.23 -12.35 8.47
N ALA A 73 -9.24 -12.44 7.63
CA ALA A 73 -10.58 -12.84 8.03
C ALA A 73 -11.07 -13.87 7.01
N PRO A 74 -11.91 -14.84 7.42
CA PRO A 74 -12.51 -15.76 6.48
C PRO A 74 -13.33 -14.98 5.44
N PRO A 75 -13.37 -15.44 4.18
CA PRO A 75 -14.13 -14.80 3.11
C PRO A 75 -15.65 -14.91 3.29
N THR A 76 -16.12 -15.38 4.45
CA THR A 76 -17.53 -15.72 4.70
C THR A 76 -18.44 -14.52 4.90
N GLU A 77 -17.91 -13.30 4.94
CA GLU A 77 -18.73 -12.09 5.12
C GLU A 77 -19.10 -11.43 3.77
N VAL A 78 -20.35 -10.95 3.68
CA VAL A 78 -20.85 -10.08 2.61
C VAL A 78 -20.08 -8.74 2.55
N ARG A 79 -19.24 -8.44 3.55
CA ARG A 79 -18.43 -7.23 3.65
C ARG A 79 -16.98 -7.48 3.20
N LEU A 80 -16.50 -6.64 2.28
CA LEU A 80 -15.07 -6.46 2.05
C LEU A 80 -14.47 -5.75 3.27
N LEU A 81 -13.74 -6.48 4.10
CA LEU A 81 -13.00 -5.86 5.19
C LEU A 81 -11.75 -5.18 4.63
N VAL A 82 -11.64 -3.86 4.81
CA VAL A 82 -10.38 -3.15 4.56
C VAL A 82 -9.35 -3.51 5.64
N PRO A 83 -8.04 -3.37 5.40
CA PRO A 83 -6.99 -3.79 6.34
C PRO A 83 -7.22 -3.34 7.78
N ALA A 84 -7.61 -2.07 7.94
CA ALA A 84 -7.89 -1.44 9.22
C ALA A 84 -9.05 -2.05 10.01
N GLN A 85 -9.98 -2.77 9.35
CA GLN A 85 -11.11 -3.40 10.02
C GLN A 85 -10.77 -4.77 10.62
N ARG A 86 -9.60 -5.34 10.27
CA ARG A 86 -9.17 -6.65 10.75
C ARG A 86 -8.36 -6.57 12.05
N VAL A 87 -7.74 -5.42 12.31
CA VAL A 87 -6.83 -5.24 13.44
C VAL A 87 -7.46 -4.40 14.56
N ASN A 88 -7.09 -4.70 15.81
CA ASN A 88 -7.39 -3.80 16.91
C ASN A 88 -6.65 -2.47 16.70
N HIS A 89 -7.35 -1.39 17.02
CA HIS A 89 -6.91 -0.04 16.79
C HIS A 89 -5.55 0.30 17.39
N SER A 90 -5.25 -0.17 18.60
CA SER A 90 -4.02 0.19 19.32
C SER A 90 -2.74 -0.45 18.79
N VAL A 91 -2.87 -1.41 17.86
CA VAL A 91 -1.75 -2.20 17.33
C VAL A 91 -1.62 -2.10 15.80
N GLY A 92 -2.47 -1.28 15.16
CA GLY A 92 -2.52 -1.15 13.70
C GLY A 92 -1.18 -0.74 13.08
N ALA A 93 -0.49 0.26 13.65
CA ALA A 93 0.83 0.68 13.18
C ALA A 93 1.90 -0.42 13.34
N GLY A 94 1.83 -1.21 14.42
CA GLY A 94 2.73 -2.34 14.65
C GLY A 94 2.57 -3.44 13.60
N TYR A 95 1.33 -3.75 13.21
CA TYR A 95 1.07 -4.69 12.12
C TYR A 95 1.42 -4.11 10.74
N GLY A 96 1.23 -2.81 10.54
CA GLY A 96 1.74 -2.10 9.36
C GLY A 96 3.26 -2.26 9.22
N ALA A 97 3.99 -2.12 10.33
CA ALA A 97 5.44 -2.33 10.37
C ALA A 97 5.83 -3.77 10.00
N VAL A 98 5.13 -4.78 10.57
CA VAL A 98 5.36 -6.19 10.22
C VAL A 98 5.18 -6.43 8.72
N LEU A 99 4.06 -6.00 8.15
CA LEU A 99 3.79 -6.18 6.72
C LEU A 99 4.77 -5.39 5.84
N GLY A 100 5.16 -4.19 6.29
CA GLY A 100 6.17 -3.37 5.60
C GLY A 100 7.55 -4.00 5.62
N GLU A 101 7.91 -4.76 6.65
CA GLU A 101 9.16 -5.52 6.66
C GLU A 101 9.06 -6.79 5.78
N LEU A 102 7.92 -7.48 5.80
CA LEU A 102 7.69 -8.64 4.94
C LEU A 102 7.90 -8.30 3.47
N GLN A 103 7.46 -7.13 2.98
CA GLN A 103 7.61 -6.77 1.57
C GLN A 103 9.08 -6.84 1.06
N PHE A 104 10.06 -6.67 1.94
CA PHE A 104 11.49 -6.67 1.59
C PHE A 104 12.17 -8.03 1.78
N GLN A 105 11.45 -9.03 2.28
CA GLN A 105 12.03 -10.36 2.49
C GLN A 105 12.29 -11.04 1.15
N THR A 106 13.47 -11.66 1.01
CA THR A 106 13.90 -12.30 -0.24
C THR A 106 12.94 -13.41 -0.71
N ALA A 107 12.26 -14.10 0.21
CA ALA A 107 11.24 -15.10 -0.08
C ALA A 107 10.02 -14.50 -0.82
N MET A 108 9.73 -13.21 -0.62
CA MET A 108 8.68 -12.50 -1.35
C MET A 108 9.09 -12.11 -2.76
N GLY A 109 10.40 -12.04 -3.03
CA GLY A 109 10.96 -11.66 -4.33
C GLY A 109 10.72 -12.67 -5.45
N THR A 110 10.18 -13.87 -5.15
CA THR A 110 9.76 -14.84 -6.16
C THR A 110 8.41 -14.49 -6.80
N ASP A 111 7.57 -13.70 -6.12
CA ASP A 111 6.29 -13.25 -6.65
C ASP A 111 6.07 -11.73 -6.37
N PRO A 112 6.19 -10.86 -7.39
CA PRO A 112 5.95 -9.42 -7.26
C PRO A 112 4.55 -9.06 -6.73
N SER A 113 3.57 -9.95 -6.87
CA SER A 113 2.22 -9.73 -6.37
C SER A 113 2.14 -9.81 -4.84
N HIS A 114 2.98 -10.64 -4.21
CA HIS A 114 3.10 -10.77 -2.75
C HIS A 114 3.68 -9.48 -2.14
N GLU A 115 4.82 -9.03 -2.68
CA GLU A 115 5.48 -7.77 -2.28
C GLU A 115 4.50 -6.59 -2.33
N ARG A 116 3.80 -6.45 -3.47
CA ARG A 116 2.80 -5.41 -3.66
C ARG A 116 1.69 -5.47 -2.62
N LEU A 117 1.14 -6.67 -2.36
CA LEU A 117 0.05 -6.81 -1.40
C LEU A 117 0.48 -6.38 -0.01
N CYS A 118 1.63 -6.87 0.47
CA CYS A 118 2.17 -6.49 1.78
C CYS A 118 2.42 -4.98 1.89
N GLY A 119 2.95 -4.35 0.84
CA GLY A 119 3.16 -2.90 0.81
C GLY A 119 1.84 -2.10 0.89
N LEU A 120 0.82 -2.48 0.10
CA LEU A 120 -0.49 -1.80 0.11
C LEU A 120 -1.22 -1.98 1.45
N GLU A 121 -1.16 -3.18 2.01
CA GLU A 121 -1.70 -3.50 3.33
C GLU A 121 -1.01 -2.69 4.44
N ALA A 122 0.32 -2.63 4.42
CA ALA A 122 1.11 -1.82 5.34
C ALA A 122 0.75 -0.33 5.24
N HIS A 123 0.69 0.20 4.02
CA HIS A 123 0.29 1.59 3.78
C HIS A 123 -1.10 1.88 4.36
N ALA A 124 -2.08 1.02 4.11
CA ALA A 124 -3.44 1.20 4.61
C ALA A 124 -3.50 1.22 6.14
N LEU A 125 -2.75 0.34 6.81
CA LEU A 125 -2.66 0.31 8.26
C LEU A 125 -1.99 1.55 8.84
N PHE A 126 -0.89 2.03 8.24
CA PHE A 126 -0.23 3.27 8.66
C PHE A 126 -1.11 4.50 8.44
N ALA A 127 -1.74 4.62 7.26
CA ALA A 127 -2.63 5.72 6.93
C ALA A 127 -3.79 5.80 7.92
N TRP A 128 -4.39 4.65 8.24
CA TRP A 128 -5.48 4.57 9.20
C TRP A 128 -5.04 4.90 10.63
N ALA A 129 -3.90 4.37 11.09
CA ALA A 129 -3.35 4.67 12.42
C ALA A 129 -3.01 6.16 12.57
N SER A 130 -2.42 6.76 11.53
CA SER A 130 -2.12 8.19 11.47
C SER A 130 -3.40 9.03 11.50
N HIS A 131 -4.40 8.69 10.68
CA HIS A 131 -5.68 9.41 10.61
C HIS A 131 -6.41 9.44 11.96
N ARG A 132 -6.29 8.38 12.74
CA ARG A 132 -6.92 8.27 14.07
C ARG A 132 -6.10 8.87 15.20
N GLY A 133 -4.89 9.35 14.92
CA GLY A 133 -3.98 9.85 15.95
C GLY A 133 -3.59 8.76 16.96
N ASP A 134 -3.30 7.55 16.46
CA ASP A 134 -2.78 6.47 17.31
C ASP A 134 -1.62 6.97 18.18
N ILE A 135 -1.68 6.67 19.48
CA ILE A 135 -0.74 7.22 20.48
C ILE A 135 0.67 6.70 20.21
N ASN A 136 0.82 5.41 19.89
CA ASN A 136 2.13 4.82 19.63
C ASN A 136 2.74 5.43 18.36
N MET A 137 1.95 5.56 17.30
CA MET A 137 2.41 6.16 16.05
C MET A 137 2.78 7.63 16.24
N ARG A 138 2.03 8.41 17.04
CA ARG A 138 2.37 9.81 17.33
C ARG A 138 3.69 9.95 18.10
N HIS A 139 3.89 9.15 19.14
CA HIS A 139 5.11 9.24 19.97
C HIS A 139 6.34 8.60 19.31
N GLN A 140 6.15 7.63 18.42
CA GLN A 140 7.22 6.90 17.74
C GLN A 140 7.20 7.15 16.24
N PHE A 141 6.76 8.34 15.81
CA PHE A 141 6.59 8.63 14.38
C PHE A 141 7.90 8.55 13.61
N ALA A 142 9.05 8.89 14.21
CA ALA A 142 10.34 8.70 13.56
C ALA A 142 10.57 7.24 13.13
N HIS A 143 10.14 6.27 13.94
CA HIS A 143 10.28 4.86 13.64
C HIS A 143 9.26 4.40 12.59
N PHE A 144 7.97 4.58 12.86
CA PHE A 144 6.91 4.13 11.95
C PHE A 144 6.87 4.91 10.64
N GLY A 145 7.18 6.20 10.67
CA GLY A 145 7.23 7.07 9.51
C GLY A 145 8.35 6.68 8.54
N VAL A 146 9.52 6.27 9.04
CA VAL A 146 10.59 5.75 8.17
C VAL A 146 10.17 4.44 7.51
N GLN A 147 9.54 3.51 8.25
CA GLN A 147 9.02 2.27 7.65
C GLN A 147 7.93 2.55 6.61
N TRP A 148 7.01 3.47 6.91
CA TRP A 148 5.96 3.87 5.97
C TRP A 148 6.54 4.54 4.72
N LEU A 149 7.55 5.40 4.87
CA LEU A 149 8.30 5.97 3.76
C LEU A 149 8.91 4.87 2.88
N SER A 150 9.58 3.88 3.47
CA SER A 150 10.17 2.76 2.71
C SER A 150 9.12 1.94 1.94
N VAL A 151 7.95 1.68 2.55
CA VAL A 151 6.82 1.01 1.87
C VAL A 151 6.39 1.77 0.63
N LEU A 152 6.13 3.07 0.77
CA LEU A 152 5.64 3.89 -0.32
C LEU A 152 6.68 4.06 -1.43
N LEU A 153 7.95 4.23 -1.05
CA LEU A 153 9.06 4.36 -1.98
C LEU A 153 9.23 3.07 -2.80
N ASN A 154 9.23 1.91 -2.14
CA ASN A 154 9.33 0.63 -2.83
C ASN A 154 8.15 0.40 -3.79
N PHE A 155 6.91 0.59 -3.30
CA PHE A 155 5.73 0.47 -4.16
C PHE A 155 5.82 1.41 -5.37
N GLY A 156 6.12 2.69 -5.15
CA GLY A 156 6.22 3.69 -6.22
C GLY A 156 7.31 3.36 -7.24
N GLN A 157 8.50 2.93 -6.79
CA GLN A 157 9.60 2.54 -7.67
C GLN A 157 9.20 1.39 -8.59
N ARG A 158 8.64 0.30 -8.03
CA ARG A 158 8.20 -0.85 -8.83
C ARG A 158 7.12 -0.49 -9.84
N ARG A 159 6.17 0.40 -9.47
CA ARG A 159 5.14 0.89 -10.40
C ARG A 159 5.76 1.71 -11.54
N GLY A 160 6.71 2.58 -11.23
CA GLY A 160 7.46 3.34 -12.22
C GLY A 160 8.24 2.46 -13.19
N GLU A 161 8.93 1.43 -12.68
CA GLU A 161 9.66 0.44 -13.49
C GLU A 161 8.75 -0.35 -14.45
N GLN A 162 7.48 -0.55 -14.06
CA GLN A 162 6.45 -1.21 -14.85
C GLN A 162 5.73 -0.24 -15.82
N GLY A 163 6.10 1.04 -15.83
CA GLY A 163 5.44 2.08 -16.63
C GLY A 163 4.09 2.54 -16.08
N GLU A 164 3.71 2.11 -14.88
CA GLU A 164 2.48 2.49 -14.18
C GLU A 164 2.64 3.86 -13.49
N TRP A 165 2.93 4.90 -14.28
CA TRP A 165 3.29 6.23 -13.77
C TRP A 165 2.21 6.89 -12.91
N THR A 166 0.92 6.63 -13.15
CA THR A 166 -0.16 7.13 -12.30
C THR A 166 -0.03 6.59 -10.87
N ALA A 167 0.23 5.30 -10.70
CA ALA A 167 0.40 4.69 -9.38
C ALA A 167 1.71 5.16 -8.71
N ALA A 168 2.78 5.38 -9.48
CA ALA A 168 4.02 5.97 -8.97
C ALA A 168 3.82 7.40 -8.47
N VAL A 169 3.04 8.22 -9.20
CA VAL A 169 2.67 9.58 -8.79
C VAL A 169 1.79 9.57 -7.54
N ASP A 170 0.82 8.64 -7.43
CA ASP A 170 0.01 8.50 -6.21
C ASP A 170 0.88 8.18 -4.99
N ALA A 171 1.85 7.27 -5.15
CA ALA A 171 2.82 6.96 -4.09
C ALA A 171 3.68 8.17 -3.71
N ALA A 172 4.14 8.96 -4.70
CA ALA A 172 4.85 10.21 -4.47
C ALA A 172 3.99 11.24 -3.71
N ASN A 173 2.69 11.34 -4.04
CA ASN A 173 1.77 12.23 -3.35
C ASN A 173 1.55 11.80 -1.88
N TRP A 174 1.42 10.51 -1.61
CA TRP A 174 1.34 10.00 -0.24
C TRP A 174 2.64 10.25 0.55
N LEU A 175 3.80 10.09 -0.10
CA LEU A 175 5.10 10.35 0.50
C LEU A 175 5.27 11.79 0.98
N THR A 176 4.71 12.77 0.28
CA THR A 176 4.76 14.18 0.69
C THR A 176 4.23 14.38 2.12
N GLY A 177 3.12 13.71 2.47
CA GLY A 177 2.56 13.77 3.82
C GLY A 177 3.41 13.09 4.90
N VAL A 178 4.09 11.99 4.54
CA VAL A 178 5.00 11.28 5.45
C VAL A 178 6.28 12.06 5.66
N VAL A 179 6.89 12.56 4.58
CA VAL A 179 8.09 13.41 4.61
C VAL A 179 7.85 14.65 5.46
N GLY A 180 6.74 15.36 5.24
CA GLY A 180 6.40 16.55 6.03
C GLY A 180 6.37 16.29 7.54
N GLN A 181 5.88 15.12 7.96
CA GLN A 181 5.87 14.72 9.37
C GLN A 181 7.23 14.21 9.88
N LEU A 182 8.10 13.71 8.99
CA LEU A 182 9.47 13.28 9.33
C LEU A 182 10.47 14.44 9.46
N LEU A 183 10.19 15.60 8.86
CA LEU A 183 11.11 16.75 8.85
C LEU A 183 11.65 17.16 10.25
N PRO A 184 10.84 17.27 11.32
CA PRO A 184 11.36 17.60 12.65
C PRO A 184 12.37 16.58 13.19
N TYR A 185 12.21 15.32 12.81
CA TYR A 185 13.10 14.23 13.21
C TYR A 185 14.39 14.20 12.37
N ALA A 186 14.29 14.49 11.07
CA ALA A 186 15.45 14.62 10.19
C ALA A 186 16.43 15.74 10.63
N MET A 187 15.94 16.75 11.34
CA MET A 187 16.78 17.80 11.93
C MET A 187 17.77 17.26 12.97
N ILE A 188 17.37 16.25 13.75
CA ILE A 188 18.14 15.73 14.90
C ILE A 188 18.75 14.35 14.65
N ASP A 189 18.18 13.56 13.73
CA ASP A 189 18.63 12.20 13.42
C ASP A 189 19.07 12.12 11.95
N ARG A 190 20.37 11.87 11.76
CA ARG A 190 20.98 11.73 10.43
C ARG A 190 20.39 10.58 9.63
N LYS A 191 20.05 9.45 10.26
CA LYS A 191 19.47 8.31 9.53
C LYS A 191 18.09 8.67 8.99
N VAL A 192 17.27 9.38 9.76
CA VAL A 192 15.97 9.86 9.28
C VAL A 192 16.17 10.86 8.14
N ARG A 193 17.15 11.76 8.25
CA ARG A 193 17.53 12.71 7.19
C ARG A 193 17.88 12.00 5.89
N ASP A 194 18.76 11.00 5.94
CA ASP A 194 19.20 10.25 4.76
C ASP A 194 18.00 9.58 4.05
N ASN A 195 17.05 9.02 4.81
CA ASN A 195 15.81 8.44 4.25
C ASN A 195 14.90 9.49 3.61
N VAL A 196 14.73 10.66 4.25
CA VAL A 196 13.93 11.76 3.70
C VAL A 196 14.56 12.31 2.42
N THR A 197 15.88 12.50 2.39
CA THR A 197 16.60 12.95 1.19
C THR A 197 16.40 11.98 0.04
N ALA A 198 16.59 10.68 0.28
CA ALA A 198 16.39 9.65 -0.76
C ALA A 198 14.95 9.65 -1.31
N ALA A 199 13.95 9.83 -0.44
CA ALA A 199 12.56 9.93 -0.87
C ALA A 199 12.30 11.18 -1.72
N LEU A 200 12.84 12.34 -1.32
CA LEU A 200 12.69 13.59 -2.08
C LEU A 200 13.37 13.50 -3.45
N ASP A 201 14.56 12.91 -3.54
CA ASP A 201 15.26 12.70 -4.82
C ASP A 201 14.43 11.84 -5.77
N TRP A 202 13.83 10.77 -5.25
CA TRP A 202 12.94 9.92 -6.04
C TRP A 202 11.66 10.65 -6.43
N GLN A 203 10.99 11.35 -5.51
CA GLN A 203 9.77 12.13 -5.81
C GLN A 203 10.04 13.15 -6.92
N ARG A 204 11.19 13.84 -6.86
CA ARG A 204 11.63 14.76 -7.92
C ARG A 204 11.72 14.05 -9.27
N SER A 205 12.33 12.86 -9.32
CA SER A 205 12.45 12.10 -10.58
C SER A 205 11.08 11.69 -11.15
N VAL A 206 10.13 11.29 -10.29
CA VAL A 206 8.78 10.90 -10.72
C VAL A 206 8.02 12.10 -11.28
N TYR A 207 7.98 13.22 -10.56
CA TYR A 207 7.29 14.42 -11.02
C TYR A 207 7.93 15.01 -12.29
N ALA A 208 9.25 14.95 -12.42
CA ALA A 208 9.94 15.34 -13.64
C ALA A 208 9.57 14.45 -14.83
N ALA A 209 9.46 13.12 -14.63
CA ALA A 209 9.10 12.17 -15.68
C ALA A 209 7.68 12.42 -16.24
N VAL A 210 6.74 12.87 -15.40
CA VAL A 210 5.37 13.22 -15.82
C VAL A 210 5.18 14.69 -16.18
N GLY A 211 6.26 15.50 -16.15
CA GLY A 211 6.22 16.91 -16.51
C GLY A 211 5.55 17.84 -15.49
N ASP A 212 5.36 17.39 -14.24
CA ASP A 212 4.77 18.21 -13.17
C ASP A 212 5.81 19.15 -12.55
N THR A 213 6.05 20.26 -13.25
CA THR A 213 7.04 21.28 -12.83
C THR A 213 6.67 21.99 -11.53
N ALA A 214 5.39 22.03 -11.14
CA ALA A 214 4.96 22.63 -9.89
C ALA A 214 5.32 21.72 -8.71
N ALA A 215 5.02 20.42 -8.82
CA ALA A 215 5.41 19.43 -7.83
C ALA A 215 6.93 19.30 -7.68
N VAL A 216 7.69 19.35 -8.80
CA VAL A 216 9.16 19.38 -8.76
C VAL A 216 9.68 20.53 -7.89
N ARG A 217 9.14 21.74 -8.06
CA ARG A 217 9.57 22.91 -7.27
C ARG A 217 9.28 22.73 -5.78
N GLY A 218 8.09 22.20 -5.44
CA GLY A 218 7.75 21.91 -4.04
C GLY A 218 8.71 20.89 -3.40
N VAL A 219 9.12 19.87 -4.16
CA VAL A 219 10.14 18.91 -3.70
C VAL A 219 11.51 19.55 -3.55
N GLU A 220 11.92 20.43 -4.47
CA GLU A 220 13.17 21.18 -4.38
C GLU A 220 13.23 22.09 -3.14
N GLU A 221 12.13 22.77 -2.83
CA GLU A 221 12.01 23.59 -1.62
C GLU A 221 12.16 22.74 -0.35
N ALA A 222 11.48 21.58 -0.29
CA ALA A 222 11.62 20.64 0.82
C ALA A 222 13.06 20.09 0.94
N ALA A 223 13.70 19.74 -0.18
CA ALA A 223 15.08 19.26 -0.19
C ALA A 223 16.07 20.33 0.30
N ALA A 224 15.85 21.61 -0.06
CA ALA A 224 16.66 22.71 0.44
C ALA A 224 16.54 22.89 1.98
N VAL A 225 15.33 22.70 2.53
CA VAL A 225 15.13 22.68 3.99
C VAL A 225 15.93 21.55 4.63
N VAL A 226 15.86 20.33 4.10
CA VAL A 226 16.59 19.18 4.64
C VAL A 226 18.11 19.39 4.57
N ALA A 227 18.63 19.91 3.46
CA ALA A 227 20.04 20.22 3.29
C ALA A 227 20.55 21.26 4.31
N SER A 228 19.70 22.20 4.73
CA SER A 228 20.07 23.20 5.75
C SER A 228 20.38 22.58 7.12
N PHE A 229 19.90 21.37 7.41
CA PHE A 229 20.14 20.69 8.68
C PHE A 229 21.58 20.19 8.84
N ASP A 230 22.36 20.08 7.76
CA ASP A 230 23.80 19.75 7.81
C ASP A 230 24.65 20.94 8.29
N HIS A 231 24.08 22.15 8.26
CA HIS A 231 24.69 23.37 8.78
C HIS A 231 24.06 23.69 10.13
N GLY A 232 24.36 22.88 11.15
CA GLY A 232 23.86 23.10 12.51
C GLY A 232 24.06 24.55 12.97
N PRO A 233 23.22 25.07 13.89
CA PRO A 233 23.40 26.43 14.39
C PRO A 233 24.83 26.59 14.92
N PRO A 234 25.50 27.74 14.69
CA PRO A 234 26.81 27.99 15.26
C PRO A 234 26.73 27.73 16.76
N GLY A 235 27.60 26.84 17.25
CA GLY A 235 27.59 26.38 18.64
C GLY A 235 27.51 27.55 19.60
N ARG A 236 26.59 27.45 20.57
CA ARG A 236 26.59 28.28 21.77
C ARG A 236 27.43 27.62 22.84
#